data_AF-A1RQV3-F1
#
_entry.id   AF-A1RQV3-F1
#
_cell.length_a   1.000
_cell.length_b   1.000
_cell.length_c   1.000
_cell.angle_alpha   90.00
_cell.angle_beta   90.00
_cell.angle_gamma   90.00
#
_symmetry.space_group_name_H-M   'P 1'
#
loop_
_entity.id
_entity.type
_entity.pdbx_description
1 polymer ?
#
loop_
_entity_poly.entity_id
_entity_poly.type
_entity_poly.pdbx_seq_one_letter_code
_entity_poly.pdbx_strand_id
1 'polypeptide(L)'
;MFILRFLTRLMPHYSGDKLQVLDKAGADGFAVYGVLLRYLAKTRGVVHKRELEEVEKPLLKKFGVLPAMAYNDLRRLGVISVGRSGDWDSETPATLTQLGAFAVRCVWIEDNVKLGAILPIFCRVKNWPLDPGEAGYCIKLYNQQDAWLVEAIKLARPYILPCLPYGAETKALTGL
;
A
#
# COMPACT_ATOMS: atom_id res chain seq x y z
N MET A 1 35.61 16.77 29.87
CA MET A 1 34.78 17.47 28.87
C MET A 1 35.23 17.00 27.50
N PHE A 2 34.51 16.08 26.86
CA PHE A 2 34.37 15.99 25.40
C PHE A 2 33.15 15.10 25.11
N ILE A 3 32.15 15.72 24.49
CA ILE A 3 30.84 15.18 24.16
C ILE A 3 30.98 14.43 22.83
N LEU A 4 30.88 13.10 22.84
CA LEU A 4 30.63 12.30 21.65
C LEU A 4 29.13 12.00 21.56
N ARG A 5 28.35 13.04 21.24
CA ARG A 5 27.00 12.90 20.66
C ARG A 5 27.16 12.77 19.15
N PHE A 6 27.54 11.58 18.69
CA PHE A 6 27.46 11.25 17.26
C PHE A 6 26.11 10.57 16.99
N LEU A 7 25.18 11.39 16.52
CA LEU A 7 24.15 11.10 15.53
C LEU A 7 24.00 9.60 15.14
N THR A 8 23.32 8.82 15.96
CA THR A 8 22.52 7.72 15.44
C THR A 8 21.36 8.34 14.66
N ARG A 9 21.55 8.47 13.35
CA ARG A 9 20.45 8.66 12.40
C ARG A 9 19.36 7.66 12.80
N LEU A 10 18.22 8.18 13.23
CA LEU A 10 16.97 7.46 13.32
C LEU A 10 16.61 7.00 11.90
N MET A 11 17.21 5.89 11.46
CA MET A 11 16.63 5.12 10.36
C MET A 11 15.28 4.65 10.88
N PRO A 12 14.16 4.96 10.21
CA PRO A 12 12.86 4.49 10.64
C PRO A 12 12.93 2.97 10.65
N HIS A 13 12.89 2.39 11.85
CA HIS A 13 12.75 0.96 12.03
C HIS A 13 11.53 0.52 11.21
N TYR A 14 11.67 -0.54 10.42
CA TYR A 14 10.56 -1.07 9.65
C TYR A 14 9.42 -1.45 10.60
N SER A 15 8.40 -0.58 10.68
CA SER A 15 7.11 -0.86 11.34
C SER A 15 6.19 -1.34 10.22
N GLY A 16 5.80 -2.61 10.30
CA GLY A 16 4.94 -3.24 9.29
C GLY A 16 3.46 -2.88 9.44
N ASP A 17 3.09 -2.14 10.49
CA ASP A 17 1.72 -1.94 10.98
C ASP A 17 1.17 -0.52 10.76
N LYS A 18 1.88 0.31 9.99
CA LYS A 18 1.49 1.70 9.67
C LYS A 18 1.77 2.05 8.21
N LEU A 19 0.98 2.99 7.68
CA LEU A 19 1.11 3.51 6.32
C LEU A 19 1.77 4.88 6.35
N GLN A 20 3.03 4.93 5.94
CA GLN A 20 3.85 6.15 6.02
C GLN A 20 3.37 7.23 5.05
N VAL A 21 2.83 6.84 3.90
CA VAL A 21 2.28 7.77 2.91
C VAL A 21 1.06 8.48 3.48
N LEU A 22 0.13 7.76 4.12
CA LEU A 22 -1.08 8.35 4.70
C LEU A 22 -0.75 9.20 5.94
N ASP A 23 0.18 8.75 6.79
CA ASP A 23 0.64 9.53 7.94
C ASP A 23 1.27 10.87 7.51
N LYS A 24 1.90 10.90 6.33
CA LYS A 24 2.58 12.09 5.79
C LYS A 24 1.64 13.02 5.00
N ALA A 25 0.80 12.46 4.14
CA ALA A 25 0.00 13.20 3.16
C ALA A 25 -1.51 13.20 3.46
N GLY A 26 -1.94 12.58 4.55
CA GLY A 26 -3.36 12.42 4.88
C GLY A 26 -4.11 11.58 3.84
N ALA A 27 -5.41 11.83 3.71
CA ALA A 27 -6.28 11.13 2.75
C ALA A 27 -5.85 11.32 1.28
N ASP A 28 -5.21 12.44 0.95
CA ASP A 28 -4.64 12.67 -0.39
C ASP A 28 -3.54 11.65 -0.74
N GLY A 29 -2.92 11.03 0.28
CA GLY A 29 -1.97 9.94 0.13
C GLY A 29 -2.56 8.72 -0.60
N PHE A 30 -3.87 8.51 -0.59
CA PHE A 30 -4.49 7.45 -1.41
C PHE A 30 -4.24 7.67 -2.91
N ALA A 31 -4.10 8.91 -3.38
CA ALA A 31 -3.75 9.17 -4.78
C ALA A 31 -2.41 8.56 -5.18
N VAL A 32 -1.45 8.49 -4.26
CA VAL A 32 -0.15 7.84 -4.48
C VAL A 32 -0.37 6.36 -4.81
N TYR A 33 -1.14 5.66 -3.99
CA TYR A 33 -1.45 4.25 -4.23
C TYR A 33 -2.21 4.02 -5.54
N GLY A 34 -3.15 4.91 -5.88
CA GLY A 34 -3.87 4.82 -7.15
C GLY A 34 -2.95 4.96 -8.37
N VAL A 35 -2.02 5.91 -8.34
CA VAL A 35 -1.01 6.06 -9.41
C VAL A 35 -0.17 4.79 -9.53
N LEU A 36 0.27 4.22 -8.41
CA LEU A 36 1.10 3.02 -8.42
C LEU A 36 0.33 1.81 -8.93
N LEU A 37 -0.94 1.63 -8.52
CA LEU A 37 -1.79 0.55 -9.05
C LEU A 37 -1.95 0.62 -10.57
N ARG A 38 -2.07 1.82 -11.14
CA ARG A 38 -2.11 1.99 -12.61
C ARG A 38 -0.81 1.59 -13.28
N TYR A 39 0.32 1.93 -12.67
CA TYR A 39 1.62 1.47 -13.17
C TYR A 39 1.72 -0.06 -13.09
N LEU A 40 1.37 -0.64 -11.94
CA LEU A 40 1.36 -2.09 -11.71
C LEU A 40 0.46 -2.85 -12.69
N ALA A 41 -0.67 -2.27 -13.11
CA ALA A 41 -1.54 -2.89 -14.12
C ALA A 41 -0.87 -3.06 -15.50
N LYS A 42 0.21 -2.31 -15.76
CA LYS A 42 1.00 -2.41 -16.99
C LYS A 42 2.18 -3.38 -16.86
N THR A 43 2.48 -3.85 -15.65
CA THR A 43 3.57 -4.79 -15.43
C THR A 43 3.09 -6.21 -15.68
N ARG A 44 3.99 -7.10 -16.11
CA ARG A 44 3.70 -8.54 -16.27
C ARG A 44 3.83 -9.30 -14.95
N GLY A 45 3.44 -8.66 -13.83
CA GLY A 45 3.56 -9.22 -12.48
C GLY A 45 4.95 -9.10 -11.84
N VAL A 46 5.95 -8.61 -12.57
CA VAL A 46 7.30 -8.30 -12.08
C VAL A 46 7.46 -6.79 -11.98
N VAL A 47 8.02 -6.32 -10.87
CA VAL A 47 8.16 -4.90 -10.54
C VAL A 47 9.60 -4.61 -10.18
N HIS A 48 10.26 -3.76 -10.96
CA HIS A 48 11.63 -3.32 -10.69
C HIS A 48 11.63 -2.04 -9.86
N LYS A 49 12.45 -2.01 -8.82
CA LYS A 49 12.55 -0.86 -7.90
C LYS A 49 12.84 0.45 -8.66
N ARG A 50 13.79 0.44 -9.60
CA ARG A 50 14.15 1.62 -10.39
C ARG A 50 12.98 2.17 -11.21
N GLU A 51 12.19 1.29 -11.82
CA GLU A 51 11.03 1.72 -12.60
C GLU A 51 9.94 2.34 -11.72
N LEU A 52 9.74 1.75 -10.53
CA LEU A 52 8.79 2.27 -9.54
C LEU A 52 9.22 3.65 -9.02
N GLU A 53 10.52 3.83 -8.75
CA GLU A 53 11.09 5.12 -8.33
C GLU A 53 10.89 6.22 -9.38
N GLU A 54 10.99 5.91 -10.68
CA GLU A 54 10.70 6.89 -11.76
C GLU A 54 9.23 7.33 -11.76
N VAL A 55 8.29 6.41 -11.47
CA VAL A 55 6.86 6.71 -11.33
C VAL A 55 6.58 7.55 -10.08
N GLU A 56 7.39 7.40 -9.02
CA GLU A 56 7.23 8.08 -7.74
C GLU A 56 7.84 9.49 -7.72
N LYS A 57 8.81 9.82 -8.60
CA LYS A 57 9.43 11.16 -8.65
C LYS A 57 8.44 12.33 -8.70
N PRO A 58 7.38 12.31 -9.54
CA PRO A 58 6.37 13.36 -9.54
C PRO A 58 5.54 13.41 -8.26
N LEU A 59 5.38 12.27 -7.57
CA LEU A 59 4.60 12.14 -6.34
C LEU A 59 5.32 12.81 -5.17
N LEU A 60 6.66 12.73 -5.11
CA LEU A 60 7.46 13.45 -4.13
C LEU A 60 7.19 14.96 -4.20
N LYS A 61 7.19 15.52 -5.41
CA LYS A 61 6.95 16.96 -5.61
C LYS A 61 5.55 17.39 -5.19
N LYS A 62 4.54 16.53 -5.42
CA LYS A 62 3.13 16.85 -5.18
C LYS A 62 2.70 16.61 -3.73
N PHE A 63 3.16 15.52 -3.12
CA PHE A 63 2.66 15.04 -1.82
C PHE A 63 3.73 15.06 -0.71
N GLY A 64 4.99 15.38 -1.02
CA GLY A 64 6.09 15.33 -0.05
C GLY A 64 6.42 13.91 0.41
N VAL A 65 6.04 12.90 -0.38
CA VAL A 65 6.19 11.47 -0.09
C VAL A 65 7.46 10.96 -0.75
N LEU A 66 8.37 10.39 0.05
CA LEU A 66 9.57 9.76 -0.50
C LEU A 66 9.18 8.48 -1.28
N PRO A 67 9.84 8.19 -2.40
CA PRO A 67 9.69 6.92 -3.12
C PRO A 67 9.70 5.69 -2.19
N ALA A 68 10.64 5.67 -1.24
CA ALA A 68 10.76 4.61 -0.25
C ALA A 68 9.55 4.41 0.67
N MET A 69 8.73 5.44 0.92
CA MET A 69 7.51 5.30 1.70
C MET A 69 6.44 4.55 0.89
N ALA A 70 6.29 4.92 -0.38
CA ALA A 70 5.26 4.43 -1.26
C ALA A 70 5.41 2.93 -1.55
N TYR A 71 6.59 2.47 -1.99
CA TYR A 71 6.78 1.05 -2.24
C TYR A 71 6.71 0.19 -0.97
N ASN A 72 7.17 0.71 0.17
CA ASN A 72 7.08 -0.03 1.43
C ASN A 72 5.63 -0.13 1.89
N ASP A 73 4.82 0.91 1.68
CA ASP A 73 3.38 0.84 1.95
C ASP A 73 2.68 -0.17 1.03
N LEU A 74 3.07 -0.28 -0.25
CA LEU A 74 2.55 -1.34 -1.12
C LEU A 74 2.88 -2.75 -0.59
N ARG A 75 4.08 -2.94 -0.02
CA ARG A 75 4.44 -4.21 0.65
C ARG A 75 3.60 -4.44 1.90
N ARG A 76 3.44 -3.43 2.75
CA ARG A 76 2.61 -3.49 3.97
C ARG A 76 1.14 -3.77 3.68
N LEU A 77 0.63 -3.24 2.58
CA LEU A 77 -0.71 -3.51 2.04
C LEU A 77 -0.79 -4.86 1.32
N GLY A 78 0.32 -5.59 1.22
CA GLY A 78 0.38 -6.88 0.57
C GLY A 78 0.11 -6.82 -0.93
N VAL A 79 0.33 -5.68 -1.61
CA VAL A 79 0.17 -5.54 -3.06
C VAL A 79 1.34 -6.17 -3.81
N ILE A 80 2.55 -5.97 -3.28
CA ILE A 80 3.80 -6.53 -3.83
C ILE A 80 4.57 -7.27 -2.74
N SER A 81 5.42 -8.21 -3.16
CA SER A 81 6.31 -8.98 -2.27
C SER A 81 7.71 -9.02 -2.86
N VAL A 82 8.74 -9.00 -2.00
CA VAL A 82 10.13 -9.25 -2.40
C VAL A 82 10.66 -10.57 -1.85
N GLY A 83 9.78 -11.39 -1.27
CA GLY A 83 10.08 -12.73 -0.76
C GLY A 83 10.91 -12.74 0.53
N ARG A 84 11.04 -11.61 1.22
CA ARG A 84 11.77 -11.49 2.50
C ARG A 84 11.32 -10.29 3.32
N SER A 85 11.55 -10.34 4.62
CA SER A 85 11.39 -9.19 5.52
C SER A 85 12.57 -8.20 5.40
N GLY A 86 12.35 -6.95 5.80
CA GLY A 86 13.36 -5.88 5.76
C GLY A 86 13.37 -5.07 4.47
N ASP A 87 14.45 -4.33 4.23
CA ASP A 87 14.54 -3.35 3.14
C ASP A 87 14.56 -3.99 1.75
N TRP A 88 13.95 -3.29 0.79
CA TRP A 88 13.95 -3.70 -0.61
C TRP A 88 15.27 -3.29 -1.29
N ASP A 89 16.12 -4.28 -1.57
CA ASP A 89 17.32 -4.18 -2.40
C ASP A 89 16.99 -3.92 -3.88
N SER A 90 17.77 -3.07 -4.55
CA SER A 90 17.53 -2.69 -5.96
C SER A 90 17.68 -3.84 -6.94
N GLU A 91 18.48 -4.85 -6.61
CA GLU A 91 18.76 -5.99 -7.48
C GLU A 91 17.70 -7.10 -7.37
N THR A 92 16.86 -7.06 -6.33
CA THR A 92 15.76 -8.03 -6.17
C THR A 92 14.49 -7.47 -6.81
N PRO A 93 13.91 -8.06 -7.87
CA PRO A 93 12.59 -7.63 -8.33
C PRO A 93 11.51 -7.99 -7.32
N ALA A 94 10.49 -7.14 -7.19
CA ALA A 94 9.27 -7.50 -6.48
C ALA A 94 8.30 -8.20 -7.43
N THR A 95 7.39 -8.99 -6.86
CA THR A 95 6.29 -9.63 -7.59
C THR A 95 4.95 -9.12 -7.10
N LEU A 96 3.96 -9.08 -7.99
CA LEU A 96 2.57 -8.86 -7.59
C LEU A 96 2.09 -10.06 -6.76
N THR A 97 1.52 -9.79 -5.60
CA THR A 97 0.84 -10.81 -4.82
C THR A 97 -0.54 -11.12 -5.44
N GLN A 98 -1.27 -12.08 -4.86
CA GLN A 98 -2.66 -12.32 -5.25
C GLN A 98 -3.56 -11.09 -5.02
N LEU A 99 -3.35 -10.36 -3.92
CA LEU A 99 -4.07 -9.11 -3.64
C LEU A 99 -3.73 -8.07 -4.70
N GLY A 100 -2.44 -7.87 -5.01
CA GLY A 100 -2.00 -6.90 -6.02
C GLY A 100 -2.53 -7.23 -7.41
N ALA A 101 -2.43 -8.48 -7.84
CA ALA A 101 -2.96 -8.97 -9.11
C ALA A 101 -4.48 -8.79 -9.21
N PHE A 102 -5.20 -8.89 -8.09
CA PHE A 102 -6.62 -8.58 -8.04
C PHE A 102 -6.88 -7.07 -8.09
N ALA A 103 -6.14 -6.28 -7.30
CA ALA A 103 -6.35 -4.84 -7.18
C ALA A 103 -6.15 -4.09 -8.50
N VAL A 104 -5.20 -4.52 -9.34
CA VAL A 104 -4.99 -3.93 -10.67
C VAL A 104 -6.18 -4.10 -11.61
N ARG A 105 -7.14 -5.01 -11.32
CA ARG A 105 -8.38 -5.12 -12.11
C ARG A 105 -9.33 -3.94 -11.91
N CYS A 106 -9.12 -3.15 -10.87
CA CYS A 106 -9.94 -1.98 -10.54
C CYS A 106 -9.46 -0.68 -11.17
N VAL A 107 -8.43 -0.71 -12.05
CA VAL A 107 -7.89 0.51 -12.67
C VAL A 107 -8.84 1.24 -13.63
N TRP A 108 -10.03 0.69 -13.89
CA TRP A 108 -11.12 1.41 -14.57
C TRP A 108 -11.67 2.57 -13.73
N ILE A 109 -11.45 2.59 -12.41
CA ILE A 109 -11.75 3.74 -11.54
C ILE A 109 -10.82 4.88 -11.95
N GLU A 110 -11.33 5.97 -12.53
CA GLU A 110 -10.51 7.08 -13.08
C GLU A 110 -9.82 7.94 -12.00
N ASP A 111 -10.48 8.13 -10.86
CA ASP A 111 -9.97 8.93 -9.75
C ASP A 111 -8.90 8.16 -8.95
N ASN A 112 -7.67 8.68 -8.89
CA ASN A 112 -6.56 8.02 -8.19
C ASN A 112 -6.76 7.92 -6.68
N VAL A 113 -7.44 8.89 -6.04
CA VAL A 113 -7.74 8.82 -4.60
C VAL A 113 -8.66 7.64 -4.35
N LYS A 114 -9.73 7.54 -5.14
CA LYS A 114 -10.72 6.46 -5.00
C LYS A 114 -10.14 5.10 -5.37
N LEU A 115 -9.30 5.04 -6.40
CA LEU A 115 -8.58 3.83 -6.81
C LEU A 115 -7.61 3.38 -5.71
N GLY A 116 -6.84 4.27 -5.09
CA GLY A 116 -5.92 3.89 -4.01
C GLY A 116 -6.63 3.49 -2.72
N ALA A 117 -7.79 4.09 -2.45
CA ALA A 117 -8.61 3.79 -1.27
C ALA A 117 -9.18 2.37 -1.26
N ILE A 118 -9.21 1.63 -2.38
CA ILE A 118 -9.69 0.24 -2.36
C ILE A 118 -8.74 -0.72 -1.62
N LEU A 119 -7.45 -0.38 -1.47
CA LEU A 119 -6.45 -1.31 -0.95
C LEU A 119 -6.71 -1.72 0.51
N PRO A 120 -6.92 -0.79 1.47
CA PRO A 120 -7.33 -1.16 2.83
C PRO A 120 -8.60 -2.01 2.88
N ILE A 121 -9.55 -1.75 1.97
CA ILE A 121 -10.82 -2.47 1.89
C ILE A 121 -10.57 -3.93 1.50
N PHE A 122 -9.71 -4.19 0.52
CA PHE A 122 -9.34 -5.56 0.14
C PHE A 122 -8.67 -6.34 1.26
N CYS A 123 -7.85 -5.68 2.07
CA CYS A 123 -7.27 -6.29 3.26
C CYS A 123 -8.35 -6.66 4.30
N ARG A 124 -9.37 -5.82 4.47
CA ARG A 124 -10.45 -6.06 5.43
C ARG A 124 -11.38 -7.20 5.02
N VAL A 125 -11.74 -7.28 3.74
CA VAL A 125 -12.83 -8.17 3.29
C VAL A 125 -12.38 -9.58 2.93
N LYS A 126 -11.08 -9.88 2.92
CA LYS A 126 -10.60 -11.20 2.52
C LYS A 126 -9.26 -11.52 3.17
N ASN A 127 -9.13 -12.74 3.69
CA ASN A 127 -7.86 -13.26 4.16
C ASN A 127 -7.01 -13.72 2.95
N TRP A 128 -6.11 -12.85 2.50
CA TRP A 128 -5.18 -13.17 1.42
C TRP A 128 -3.99 -14.01 1.95
N PRO A 129 -3.44 -14.96 1.17
CA PRO A 129 -2.27 -15.72 1.56
C PRO A 129 -1.01 -14.85 1.45
N LEU A 130 -0.78 -13.99 2.45
CA LEU A 130 0.30 -13.01 2.50
C LEU A 130 1.30 -13.36 3.60
N ASP A 131 2.57 -13.02 3.39
CA ASP A 131 3.61 -13.13 4.41
C ASP A 131 3.44 -12.01 5.47
N PRO A 132 3.27 -12.33 6.77
CA PRO A 132 3.15 -11.32 7.82
C PRO A 132 4.35 -10.40 7.98
N GLY A 133 5.56 -10.84 7.61
CA GLY A 133 6.76 -10.01 7.62
C GLY A 133 6.75 -8.90 6.58
N GLU A 134 5.96 -9.06 5.50
CA GLU A 134 5.84 -8.08 4.43
C GLU A 134 4.51 -7.31 4.51
N ALA A 135 3.39 -8.00 4.68
CA ALA A 135 2.04 -7.44 4.60
C ALA A 135 1.39 -7.18 5.97
N GLY A 136 2.18 -6.79 6.98
CA GLY A 136 1.72 -6.66 8.36
C GLY A 136 0.49 -5.75 8.52
N TYR A 137 0.40 -4.67 7.75
CA TYR A 137 -0.73 -3.74 7.81
C TYR A 137 -2.00 -4.37 7.23
N CYS A 138 -1.88 -5.11 6.13
CA CYS A 138 -3.01 -5.81 5.53
C CYS A 138 -3.60 -6.87 6.48
N ILE A 139 -2.73 -7.65 7.13
CA ILE A 139 -3.14 -8.67 8.10
C ILE A 139 -3.77 -8.03 9.33
N LYS A 140 -3.23 -6.90 9.80
CA LYS A 140 -3.86 -6.10 10.86
C LYS A 140 -5.27 -5.69 10.46
N LEU A 141 -5.47 -5.16 9.26
CA LEU A 141 -6.79 -4.72 8.78
C LEU A 141 -7.81 -5.86 8.61
N TYR A 142 -7.35 -7.07 8.29
CA TYR A 142 -8.23 -8.23 8.30
C TYR A 142 -8.84 -8.48 9.69
N ASN A 143 -8.06 -8.28 10.75
CA ASN A 143 -8.48 -8.56 12.13
C ASN A 143 -9.06 -7.35 12.88
N GLN A 144 -8.64 -6.13 12.53
CA GLN A 144 -8.91 -4.90 13.27
C GLN A 144 -9.23 -3.75 12.32
N GLN A 145 -10.02 -2.79 12.81
CA GLN A 145 -10.34 -1.58 12.05
C GLN A 145 -9.41 -0.45 12.47
N ASP A 146 -9.14 0.49 11.56
CA ASP A 146 -8.49 1.75 11.87
C ASP A 146 -9.12 2.93 11.13
N ALA A 147 -8.63 4.14 11.42
CA ALA A 147 -9.15 5.36 10.84
C ALA A 147 -8.97 5.41 9.30
N TRP A 148 -7.89 4.83 8.78
CA TRP A 148 -7.63 4.83 7.33
C TRP A 148 -8.55 3.89 6.58
N LEU A 149 -8.94 2.76 7.17
CA LEU A 149 -9.98 1.89 6.61
C LEU A 149 -11.33 2.59 6.53
N VAL A 150 -11.74 3.30 7.59
CA VAL A 150 -12.99 4.09 7.60
C VAL A 150 -12.97 5.14 6.50
N GLU A 151 -11.87 5.88 6.38
CA GLU A 151 -11.74 6.92 5.36
C GLU A 151 -11.71 6.34 3.95
N ALA A 152 -11.01 5.22 3.75
CA ALA A 152 -11.00 4.47 2.50
C ALA A 152 -12.42 4.07 2.05
N ILE A 153 -13.25 3.56 2.98
CA ILE A 153 -14.64 3.18 2.68
C ILE A 153 -15.46 4.40 2.24
N LYS A 154 -15.30 5.55 2.89
CA LYS A 154 -16.01 6.78 2.49
C LYS A 154 -15.62 7.21 1.08
N LEU A 155 -14.33 7.20 0.76
CA LEU A 155 -13.79 7.65 -0.53
C LEU A 155 -14.17 6.70 -1.68
N ALA A 156 -14.10 5.39 -1.44
CA ALA A 156 -14.29 4.38 -2.48
C ALA A 156 -15.72 3.80 -2.55
N ARG A 157 -16.65 4.21 -1.69
CA ARG A 157 -18.01 3.64 -1.54
C ARG A 157 -18.69 3.20 -2.85
N PRO A 158 -18.82 4.05 -3.88
CA PRO A 158 -19.54 3.65 -5.11
C PRO A 158 -18.78 2.58 -5.94
N TYR A 159 -17.49 2.37 -5.68
CA TYR A 159 -16.64 1.44 -6.40
C TYR A 159 -16.40 0.13 -5.66
N ILE A 160 -16.79 0.03 -4.37
CA ILE A 160 -16.54 -1.16 -3.54
C ILE A 160 -17.16 -2.40 -4.19
N LEU A 161 -18.50 -2.41 -4.38
CA LEU A 161 -19.21 -3.60 -4.85
C LEU A 161 -18.68 -4.13 -6.20
N PRO A 162 -18.47 -3.28 -7.23
CA PRO A 162 -17.91 -3.74 -8.50
C PRO A 162 -16.46 -4.28 -8.39
N CYS A 163 -15.73 -3.89 -7.35
CA CYS A 163 -14.35 -4.28 -7.12
C CYS A 163 -14.20 -5.43 -6.11
N LEU A 164 -15.27 -5.97 -5.52
CA LEU A 164 -15.12 -7.00 -4.49
C LEU A 164 -14.59 -8.33 -5.09
N PRO A 165 -13.62 -8.97 -4.43
CA PRO A 165 -13.19 -10.30 -4.83
C PRO A 165 -14.27 -11.33 -4.54
N TYR A 166 -14.26 -12.43 -5.29
CA TYR A 166 -15.02 -13.62 -4.91
C TYR A 166 -14.58 -14.10 -3.52
N GLY A 167 -15.57 -14.45 -2.69
CA GLY A 167 -15.38 -14.82 -1.29
C GLY A 167 -15.16 -13.63 -0.34
N ALA A 168 -15.46 -12.39 -0.75
CA ALA A 168 -15.37 -11.24 0.13
C ALA A 168 -16.40 -11.30 1.28
N GLU A 169 -15.92 -11.06 2.50
CA GLU A 169 -16.70 -10.95 3.72
C GLU A 169 -17.34 -9.56 3.82
N THR A 170 -18.40 -9.29 3.05
CA THR A 170 -19.03 -7.95 2.99
C THR A 170 -19.60 -7.45 4.32
N LYS A 171 -19.96 -8.38 5.22
CA LYS A 171 -20.35 -8.06 6.61
C LYS A 171 -19.21 -7.37 7.39
N ALA A 172 -17.95 -7.56 6.99
CA ALA A 172 -16.81 -6.89 7.60
C ALA A 172 -16.79 -5.37 7.33
N LEU A 173 -17.59 -4.90 6.36
CA LEU A 173 -17.78 -3.49 6.02
C LEU A 173 -19.04 -2.87 6.62
N THR A 174 -19.99 -3.68 7.12
CA THR A 174 -21.22 -3.15 7.72
C THR A 174 -20.94 -2.65 9.13
N GLY A 175 -21.21 -1.36 9.40
CA GLY A 175 -20.94 -0.72 10.69
C GLY A 175 -19.69 0.17 10.73
N LEU A 176 -19.08 0.41 9.57
CA LEU A 176 -17.98 1.37 9.32
C LEU A 176 -18.49 2.60 8.57
#